data_AF-A0A0K1JUW5-F1
#
_entry.id   AF-A0A0K1JUW5-F1
#
_cell.length_a   1.000
_cell.length_b   1.000
_cell.length_c   1.000
_cell.angle_alpha   90.00
_cell.angle_beta   90.00
_cell.angle_gamma   90.00
#
_symmetry.space_group_name_H-M   'P 1'
#
loop_
_entity.id
_entity.type
_entity.pdbx_description
1 polymer ?
#
loop_
_entity_poly.entity_id
_entity_poly.type
_entity_poly.pdbx_seq_one_letter_code
_entity_poly.pdbx_strand_id
1 'polypeptide(L)'
;MKAFALAALALAVAGQSAAQGTGAAPSPGAGWQAGAADAPIPTQSGAVAEQETGRRLAALRQLPLASGEAAIHAQRRQLDNNWRYFGDNRSAALPVLRRELAAELRKPKPQALLLLETGYFLRQLGEPADRALAMQALLALDASDPAIAQNSAQLFRFVHLSAQERDVRLLPLIDKVFLRGKVTVFIPQHGFTVDETSVCVFLYGQYGRAGEAHLRALLGDAGIANKVLEILIWTGSPDSVPAVAALLQTNRDADTFSRALSFLLRSGGPQGRDALLAFDPRQLEGKPRQFYEQIQPQLRETSFATLREQLDELPVAPSAGGKAQNSRPGLDDAGMRLRLNEVYEHYGRYENVQPAEIATSTLPGDFLIGQIARIRERSFLRVTGEALSDIDMSNTLLNTLRYRPDAAGAKP
;
A
#
# COMPACT_ATOMS: atom_id res chain seq x y z
N MET A 1 -12.35 15.55 24.89
CA MET A 1 -13.56 15.26 24.08
C MET A 1 -13.71 16.08 22.78
N LYS A 2 -13.30 17.36 22.68
CA LYS A 2 -13.42 18.14 21.42
C LYS A 2 -12.32 17.89 20.36
N ALA A 3 -11.15 17.37 20.75
CA ALA A 3 -10.03 17.11 19.83
C ALA A 3 -10.24 15.86 18.93
N PHE A 4 -10.84 14.80 19.47
CA PHE A 4 -11.19 13.58 18.71
C PHE A 4 -12.21 13.83 17.60
N ALA A 5 -13.07 14.86 17.77
CA ALA A 5 -14.09 15.20 16.79
C ALA A 5 -13.51 15.75 15.49
N LEU A 6 -12.31 16.35 15.48
CA LEU A 6 -11.74 17.03 14.30
C LEU A 6 -10.99 16.10 13.35
N ALA A 7 -10.26 15.11 13.89
CA ALA A 7 -9.71 14.03 13.07
C ALA A 7 -10.84 13.14 12.50
N ALA A 8 -11.87 12.87 13.30
CA ALA A 8 -13.08 12.19 12.85
C ALA A 8 -13.91 13.00 11.84
N LEU A 9 -13.94 14.34 11.94
CA LEU A 9 -14.61 15.21 10.95
C LEU A 9 -13.86 15.26 9.62
N ALA A 10 -12.52 15.28 9.64
CA ALA A 10 -11.70 15.17 8.43
C ALA A 10 -11.86 13.80 7.74
N LEU A 11 -12.01 12.72 8.52
CA LEU A 11 -12.37 11.38 8.03
C LEU A 11 -13.81 11.30 7.50
N ALA A 12 -14.78 12.00 8.11
CA ALA A 12 -16.17 12.00 7.69
C ALA A 12 -16.43 12.79 6.40
N VAL A 13 -15.65 13.84 6.12
CA VAL A 13 -15.77 14.65 4.88
C VAL A 13 -15.06 13.98 3.69
N ALA A 14 -14.00 13.19 3.93
CA ALA A 14 -13.34 12.42 2.87
C ALA A 14 -14.02 11.07 2.56
N GLY A 15 -14.86 10.53 3.46
CA GLY A 15 -15.39 9.16 3.38
C GLY A 15 -16.80 9.00 2.80
N GLN A 16 -17.52 10.06 2.41
CA GLN A 16 -18.88 9.96 1.85
C GLN A 16 -18.90 10.08 0.33
N SER A 17 -18.33 9.08 -0.35
CA SER A 17 -18.51 8.83 -1.78
C SER A 17 -19.10 7.43 -1.97
N ALA A 18 -20.43 7.40 -2.06
CA ALA A 18 -21.31 6.36 -2.61
C ALA A 18 -20.74 4.93 -2.79
N ALA A 19 -20.98 4.06 -1.79
CA ALA A 19 -20.99 2.62 -2.00
C ALA A 19 -22.44 2.15 -2.27
N GLN A 20 -22.84 2.16 -3.55
CA GLN A 20 -23.95 1.34 -4.05
C GLN A 20 -23.40 0.37 -5.10
N GLY A 21 -23.48 -0.91 -4.73
CA GLY A 21 -23.46 -2.14 -5.53
C GLY A 21 -22.80 -2.18 -6.91
N THR A 22 -21.76 -3.01 -7.03
CA THR A 22 -21.61 -3.93 -8.16
C THR A 22 -21.05 -5.26 -7.63
N GLY A 23 -21.65 -6.38 -8.04
CA GLY A 23 -21.29 -7.73 -7.60
C GLY A 23 -19.79 -8.00 -7.75
N ALA A 24 -19.13 -8.31 -6.63
CA ALA A 24 -17.73 -8.68 -6.62
C ALA A 24 -17.58 -10.12 -7.12
N ALA A 25 -17.15 -10.29 -8.38
CA ALA A 25 -16.78 -11.59 -8.89
C ALA A 25 -15.53 -12.11 -8.13
N PRO A 26 -15.50 -13.37 -7.64
CA PRO A 26 -14.40 -13.91 -6.86
C PRO A 26 -13.04 -13.82 -7.58
N SER A 27 -12.03 -13.35 -6.84
CA SER A 27 -10.65 -13.16 -7.31
C SER A 27 -9.93 -14.49 -7.57
N PRO A 28 -9.22 -14.66 -8.71
CA PRO A 28 -8.36 -15.83 -8.94
C PRO A 28 -7.24 -15.89 -7.89
N GLY A 29 -6.89 -17.11 -7.45
CA GLY A 29 -5.78 -17.36 -6.53
C GLY A 29 -6.01 -17.06 -5.04
N ALA A 30 -7.21 -16.69 -4.61
CA ALA A 30 -7.47 -16.34 -3.21
C ALA A 30 -7.57 -17.52 -2.21
N GLY A 31 -7.44 -18.77 -2.68
CA GLY A 31 -7.56 -19.96 -1.83
C GLY A 31 -6.28 -20.78 -1.67
N TRP A 32 -5.18 -20.46 -2.37
CA TRP A 32 -3.97 -21.27 -2.31
C TRP A 32 -3.05 -20.79 -1.18
N GLN A 33 -3.47 -21.00 0.06
CA GLN A 33 -2.49 -21.31 1.11
C GLN A 33 -2.04 -22.74 0.83
N ALA A 34 -0.73 -22.96 0.77
CA ALA A 34 -0.14 -24.29 0.68
C ALA A 34 -0.51 -25.08 1.95
N GLY A 35 -1.72 -25.65 1.94
CA GLY A 35 -2.14 -26.65 2.91
C GLY A 35 -1.21 -27.85 2.80
N ALA A 36 -0.83 -28.36 3.95
CA ALA A 36 0.13 -29.43 4.14
C ALA A 36 -0.13 -30.65 3.24
N ALA A 37 0.97 -31.34 2.94
CA ALA A 37 1.09 -32.53 2.12
C ALA A 37 -0.02 -33.57 2.34
N ASP A 38 -0.89 -33.72 1.34
CA ASP A 38 -1.67 -34.95 1.14
C ASP A 38 -1.06 -35.74 -0.02
N ALA A 39 -1.06 -37.06 0.17
CA ALA A 39 -0.57 -38.18 -0.64
C ALA A 39 0.07 -37.91 -2.02
N PRO A 40 1.19 -38.58 -2.37
CA PRO A 40 1.80 -38.45 -3.70
C PRO A 40 0.81 -38.90 -4.78
N ILE A 41 0.24 -37.92 -5.48
CA ILE A 41 -0.45 -38.12 -6.75
C ILE A 41 0.60 -38.70 -7.71
N PRO A 42 0.28 -39.76 -8.48
CA PRO A 42 1.23 -40.33 -9.44
C PRO A 42 1.73 -39.24 -10.39
N THR A 43 3.01 -38.89 -10.25
CA THR A 43 3.71 -37.98 -11.15
C THR A 43 3.65 -38.55 -12.55
N GLN A 44 2.98 -37.84 -13.47
CA GLN A 44 3.09 -38.11 -14.90
C GLN A 44 4.57 -38.05 -15.30
N SER A 45 4.99 -38.84 -16.30
CA SER A 45 6.36 -38.77 -16.79
C SER A 45 6.69 -37.33 -17.22
N GLY A 46 7.90 -36.85 -16.90
CA GLY A 46 8.27 -35.44 -17.10
C GLY A 46 7.99 -34.92 -18.52
N ALA A 47 8.19 -35.75 -19.54
CA ALA A 47 7.92 -35.39 -20.94
C ALA A 47 6.42 -35.11 -21.22
N VAL A 48 5.50 -35.87 -20.62
CA VAL A 48 4.05 -35.64 -20.77
C VAL A 48 3.66 -34.33 -20.08
N ALA A 49 4.24 -34.06 -18.90
CA ALA A 49 3.97 -32.83 -18.17
C ALA A 49 4.50 -31.58 -18.88
N GLU A 50 5.67 -31.66 -19.51
CA GLU A 50 6.22 -30.58 -20.34
C GLU A 50 5.34 -30.29 -21.56
N GLN A 51 4.90 -31.34 -22.27
CA GLN A 51 4.03 -31.21 -23.45
C GLN A 51 2.69 -30.57 -23.08
N GLU A 52 2.07 -31.03 -22.00
CA GLU A 52 0.80 -30.49 -21.51
C GLU A 52 0.94 -29.04 -21.02
N THR A 53 2.07 -28.69 -20.37
CA THR A 53 2.39 -27.30 -20.03
C THR A 53 2.44 -26.43 -21.29
N GLY A 54 3.15 -26.88 -22.33
CA GLY A 54 3.20 -26.20 -23.63
C GLY A 54 1.83 -26.03 -24.27
N ARG A 55 0.98 -27.06 -24.22
CA ARG A 55 -0.41 -27.01 -24.74
C ARG A 55 -1.25 -25.97 -24.02
N ARG A 56 -1.16 -25.90 -22.68
CA ARG A 56 -1.91 -24.93 -21.87
C ARG A 56 -1.47 -23.50 -22.13
N LEU A 57 -0.17 -23.27 -22.31
CA LEU A 57 0.33 -21.95 -22.72
C LEU A 57 -0.15 -21.58 -24.12
N ALA A 58 -0.12 -22.51 -25.07
CA ALA A 58 -0.67 -22.27 -26.40
C ALA A 58 -2.17 -21.92 -26.36
N ALA A 59 -2.95 -22.61 -25.51
CA ALA A 59 -4.36 -22.30 -25.30
C ALA A 59 -4.55 -20.92 -24.65
N LEU A 60 -3.70 -20.55 -23.69
CA LEU A 60 -3.68 -19.22 -23.08
C LEU A 60 -3.45 -18.14 -24.14
N ARG A 61 -2.61 -18.41 -25.14
CA ARG A 61 -2.37 -17.47 -26.24
C ARG A 61 -3.58 -17.25 -27.13
N GLN A 62 -4.49 -18.22 -27.19
CA GLN A 62 -5.68 -18.17 -28.03
C GLN A 62 -6.94 -17.76 -27.24
N LEU A 63 -6.82 -17.50 -25.93
CA LEU A 63 -7.98 -17.10 -25.13
C LEU A 63 -8.48 -15.72 -25.60
N PRO A 64 -9.73 -15.63 -26.11
CA PRO A 64 -10.30 -14.36 -26.47
C PRO A 64 -10.53 -13.51 -25.22
N LEU A 65 -10.59 -12.19 -25.41
CA LEU A 65 -11.06 -11.31 -24.36
C LEU A 65 -12.51 -11.68 -24.02
N ALA A 66 -12.76 -12.10 -22.78
CA ALA A 66 -14.09 -12.54 -22.38
C ALA A 66 -15.02 -11.33 -22.27
N SER A 67 -16.19 -11.40 -22.90
CA SER A 67 -17.24 -10.38 -22.79
C SER A 67 -18.44 -10.92 -22.02
N GLY A 68 -18.85 -10.22 -20.97
CA GLY A 68 -19.97 -10.61 -20.12
C GLY A 68 -19.56 -11.55 -18.97
N GLU A 69 -20.37 -11.55 -17.91
CA GLU A 69 -20.07 -12.20 -16.63
C GLU A 69 -19.80 -13.71 -16.77
N ALA A 70 -20.64 -14.44 -17.52
CA ALA A 70 -20.48 -15.88 -17.71
C ALA A 70 -19.17 -16.25 -18.43
N ALA A 71 -18.78 -15.49 -19.46
CA ALA A 71 -17.53 -15.71 -20.18
C ALA A 71 -16.32 -15.37 -19.30
N ILE A 72 -16.41 -14.29 -18.52
CA ILE A 72 -15.37 -13.90 -17.54
C ILE A 72 -15.17 -15.02 -16.52
N HIS A 73 -16.25 -15.57 -15.96
CA HIS A 73 -16.15 -16.70 -15.02
C HIS A 73 -15.57 -17.96 -15.66
N ALA A 74 -15.96 -18.28 -16.90
CA ALA A 74 -15.39 -19.42 -17.62
C ALA A 74 -13.88 -19.25 -17.86
N GLN A 75 -13.45 -18.06 -18.30
CA GLN A 75 -12.04 -17.73 -18.47
C GLN A 75 -11.28 -17.85 -17.15
N ARG A 76 -11.80 -17.29 -16.05
CA ARG A 76 -11.17 -17.40 -14.72
C ARG A 76 -10.98 -18.85 -14.29
N ARG A 77 -12.01 -19.70 -14.45
CA ARG A 77 -11.89 -21.14 -14.15
C ARG A 77 -10.82 -21.82 -14.99
N GLN A 78 -10.67 -21.44 -16.26
CA GLN A 78 -9.61 -21.98 -17.12
C GLN A 78 -8.22 -21.55 -16.64
N LEU A 79 -8.05 -20.29 -16.24
CA LEU A 79 -6.79 -19.78 -15.67
C LEU A 79 -6.46 -20.50 -14.35
N ASP A 80 -7.43 -20.62 -13.43
CA ASP A 80 -7.27 -21.34 -12.17
C ASP A 80 -6.88 -22.81 -12.38
N ASN A 81 -7.49 -23.46 -13.38
CA ASN A 81 -7.15 -24.84 -13.75
C ASN A 81 -5.73 -24.97 -14.31
N ASN A 82 -5.26 -23.97 -15.07
CA ASN A 82 -3.87 -23.94 -15.54
C ASN A 82 -2.90 -23.73 -14.38
N TRP A 83 -3.20 -22.79 -13.47
CA TRP A 83 -2.40 -22.54 -12.27
C TRP A 83 -2.26 -23.77 -11.38
N ARG A 84 -3.38 -24.46 -11.10
CA ARG A 84 -3.37 -25.72 -10.36
C ARG A 84 -2.46 -26.74 -11.04
N TYR A 85 -2.63 -26.94 -12.35
CA TYR A 85 -1.81 -27.88 -13.10
C TYR A 85 -0.31 -27.55 -13.05
N PHE A 86 0.07 -26.28 -13.24
CA PHE A 86 1.47 -25.84 -13.14
C PHE A 86 2.04 -26.03 -11.73
N GLY A 87 1.23 -25.82 -10.68
CA GLY A 87 1.61 -26.07 -9.29
C GLY A 87 1.83 -27.56 -9.02
N ASP A 88 0.89 -28.41 -9.44
CA ASP A 88 0.95 -29.87 -9.25
C ASP A 88 2.12 -30.51 -10.02
N ASN A 89 2.56 -29.90 -11.14
CA ASN A 89 3.64 -30.39 -12.00
C ASN A 89 4.85 -29.45 -12.03
N ARG A 90 5.10 -28.72 -10.92
CA ARG A 90 6.05 -27.60 -10.86
C ARG A 90 7.44 -27.89 -11.42
N SER A 91 8.03 -29.05 -11.09
CA SER A 91 9.38 -29.41 -11.53
C SER A 91 9.51 -29.50 -13.06
N ALA A 92 8.50 -30.04 -13.73
CA ALA A 92 8.45 -30.14 -15.20
C ALA A 92 7.92 -28.85 -15.86
N ALA A 93 6.99 -28.15 -15.21
CA ALA A 93 6.37 -26.95 -15.76
C ALA A 93 7.32 -25.75 -15.77
N LEU A 94 8.08 -25.51 -14.68
CA LEU A 94 8.91 -24.30 -14.54
C LEU A 94 9.92 -24.10 -15.70
N PRO A 95 10.69 -25.10 -16.15
CA PRO A 95 11.57 -24.94 -17.31
C PRO A 95 10.84 -24.49 -18.58
N VAL A 96 9.63 -25.02 -18.81
CA VAL A 96 8.79 -24.64 -19.95
C VAL A 96 8.29 -23.20 -19.80
N LEU A 97 7.75 -22.84 -18.63
CA LEU A 97 7.25 -21.48 -18.37
C LEU A 97 8.35 -20.42 -18.55
N ARG A 98 9.57 -20.69 -18.07
CA ARG A 98 10.74 -19.81 -18.23
C ARG A 98 11.09 -19.60 -19.70
N ARG A 99 11.22 -20.71 -20.46
CA ARG A 99 11.56 -20.68 -21.89
C ARG A 99 10.52 -19.91 -22.69
N GLU A 100 9.24 -20.18 -22.45
CA GLU A 100 8.13 -19.57 -23.18
C GLU A 100 7.97 -18.09 -22.84
N LEU A 101 8.12 -17.69 -21.57
CA LEU A 101 8.09 -16.28 -21.17
C LEU A 101 9.27 -15.50 -21.76
N ALA A 102 10.47 -16.06 -21.69
CA ALA A 102 11.66 -15.44 -22.29
C ALA A 102 11.53 -15.30 -23.82
N ALA A 103 10.90 -16.26 -24.49
CA ALA A 103 10.60 -16.16 -25.92
C ALA A 103 9.52 -15.11 -26.21
N GLU A 104 8.48 -15.02 -25.39
CA GLU A 104 7.41 -14.02 -25.53
C GLU A 104 7.95 -12.59 -25.39
N LEU A 105 8.83 -12.36 -24.43
CA LEU A 105 9.48 -11.07 -24.17
C LEU A 105 10.32 -10.54 -25.36
N ARG A 106 10.76 -11.43 -26.26
CA ARG A 106 11.53 -11.06 -27.46
C ARG A 106 10.64 -10.71 -28.65
N LYS A 107 9.32 -10.93 -28.56
CA LYS A 107 8.42 -10.62 -29.66
C LYS A 107 8.25 -9.10 -29.79
N PRO A 108 8.04 -8.56 -31.00
CA PRO A 108 7.72 -7.14 -31.19
C PRO A 108 6.43 -6.70 -30.51
N LYS A 109 5.48 -7.65 -30.37
CA LYS A 109 4.22 -7.47 -29.65
C LYS A 109 3.99 -8.68 -28.73
N PRO A 110 4.55 -8.66 -27.51
CA PRO A 110 4.31 -9.69 -26.52
C PRO A 110 2.82 -9.76 -26.17
N GLN A 111 2.30 -10.95 -25.90
CA GLN A 111 0.93 -11.08 -25.47
C GLN A 111 0.75 -10.75 -23.98
N ALA A 112 -0.03 -9.71 -23.69
CA ALA A 112 -0.20 -9.18 -22.33
C ALA A 112 -0.70 -10.22 -21.32
N LEU A 113 -1.71 -11.03 -21.69
CA LEU A 113 -2.24 -12.07 -20.80
C LEU A 113 -1.19 -13.15 -20.49
N LEU A 114 -0.39 -13.57 -21.48
CA LEU A 114 0.67 -14.55 -21.24
C LEU A 114 1.73 -13.99 -20.28
N LEU A 115 2.19 -12.76 -20.53
CA LEU A 115 3.15 -12.08 -19.66
C LEU A 115 2.62 -11.95 -18.23
N LEU A 116 1.35 -11.57 -18.05
CA LEU A 116 0.71 -11.44 -16.75
C LEU A 116 0.63 -12.79 -16.02
N GLU A 117 0.09 -13.82 -16.67
CA GLU A 117 -0.12 -15.14 -16.05
C GLU A 117 1.21 -15.81 -15.69
N THR A 118 2.12 -15.93 -16.66
CA THR A 118 3.39 -16.63 -16.43
C THR A 118 4.35 -15.82 -15.58
N GLY A 119 4.42 -14.50 -15.78
CA GLY A 119 5.21 -13.62 -14.92
C GLY A 119 4.74 -13.67 -13.47
N TYR A 120 3.44 -13.58 -13.23
CA TYR A 120 2.89 -13.66 -11.87
C TYR A 120 3.08 -15.05 -11.24
N PHE A 121 2.89 -16.13 -12.02
CA PHE A 121 3.15 -17.49 -11.53
C PHE A 121 4.61 -17.66 -11.11
N LEU A 122 5.56 -17.26 -11.96
CA LEU A 122 6.99 -17.33 -11.65
C LEU A 122 7.35 -16.47 -10.43
N ARG A 123 6.71 -15.31 -10.26
CA ARG A 123 6.91 -14.47 -9.09
C ARG A 123 6.42 -15.12 -7.80
N GLN A 124 5.25 -15.74 -7.84
CA GLN A 124 4.57 -16.30 -6.66
C GLN A 124 5.09 -17.70 -6.28
N LEU A 125 5.28 -18.55 -7.28
CA LEU A 125 5.55 -19.99 -7.13
C LEU A 125 6.84 -20.43 -7.86
N GLY A 126 7.58 -19.53 -8.48
CA GLY A 126 8.89 -19.85 -9.07
C GLY A 126 10.00 -19.98 -8.02
N GLU A 127 11.22 -20.07 -8.50
CA GLU A 127 12.44 -20.04 -7.70
C GLU A 127 12.95 -18.59 -7.56
N PRO A 128 13.83 -18.28 -6.60
CA PRO A 128 14.39 -16.92 -6.46
C PRO A 128 15.03 -16.38 -7.75
N ALA A 129 15.63 -17.25 -8.58
CA ALA A 129 16.21 -16.89 -9.87
C ALA A 129 15.17 -16.40 -10.90
N ASP A 130 13.90 -16.76 -10.75
CA ASP A 130 12.83 -16.38 -11.67
C ASP A 130 12.35 -14.93 -11.49
N ARG A 131 12.70 -14.30 -10.37
CA ARG A 131 12.25 -12.94 -10.03
C ARG A 131 12.62 -11.90 -11.08
N ALA A 132 13.82 -12.02 -11.64
CA ALA A 132 14.28 -11.10 -12.68
C ALA A 132 13.46 -11.23 -13.97
N LEU A 133 13.15 -12.46 -14.38
CA LEU A 133 12.33 -12.73 -15.57
C LEU A 133 10.87 -12.29 -15.35
N ALA A 134 10.32 -12.53 -14.16
CA ALA A 134 9.00 -12.03 -13.79
C ALA A 134 8.93 -10.50 -13.80
N MET A 135 9.94 -9.81 -13.26
CA MET A 135 10.03 -8.35 -13.31
C MET A 135 10.08 -7.83 -14.75
N GLN A 136 10.85 -8.48 -15.63
CA GLN A 136 10.88 -8.13 -17.07
C GLN A 136 9.50 -8.30 -17.71
N ALA A 137 8.76 -9.37 -17.40
CA ALA A 137 7.39 -9.58 -17.86
C ALA A 137 6.47 -8.43 -17.43
N LEU A 138 6.52 -8.04 -16.16
CA LEU A 138 5.73 -6.97 -15.60
C LEU A 138 6.03 -5.61 -16.26
N LEU A 139 7.31 -5.31 -16.49
CA LEU A 139 7.76 -4.07 -17.16
C LEU A 139 7.40 -4.03 -18.66
N ALA A 140 7.20 -5.19 -19.28
CA ALA A 140 6.82 -5.30 -20.70
C ALA A 140 5.30 -5.26 -20.93
N LEU A 141 4.48 -5.22 -19.87
CA LEU A 141 3.03 -5.15 -20.02
C LEU A 141 2.59 -3.82 -20.63
N ASP A 142 1.78 -3.90 -21.70
CA ASP A 142 1.04 -2.74 -22.16
C ASP A 142 -0.19 -2.51 -21.28
N ALA A 143 -0.12 -1.46 -20.45
CA ALA A 143 -1.22 -1.03 -19.60
C ALA A 143 -2.50 -0.61 -20.35
N SER A 144 -2.45 -0.35 -21.66
CA SER A 144 -3.66 -0.10 -22.48
C SER A 144 -4.32 -1.37 -23.01
N ASP A 145 -3.68 -2.53 -22.87
CA ASP A 145 -4.25 -3.79 -23.36
C ASP A 145 -5.53 -4.15 -22.54
N PRO A 146 -6.68 -4.41 -23.20
CA PRO A 146 -7.92 -4.76 -22.50
C PRO A 146 -7.81 -5.98 -21.58
N ALA A 147 -6.91 -6.92 -21.88
CA ALA A 147 -6.68 -8.07 -21.01
C ALA A 147 -6.10 -7.65 -19.66
N ILE A 148 -5.33 -6.55 -19.61
CA ILE A 148 -4.79 -6.01 -18.35
C ILE A 148 -5.89 -5.35 -17.52
N ALA A 149 -6.78 -4.58 -18.16
CA ALA A 149 -7.92 -4.00 -17.47
C ALA A 149 -8.85 -5.08 -16.88
N GLN A 150 -9.12 -6.14 -17.64
CA GLN A 150 -9.95 -7.28 -17.21
C GLN A 150 -9.34 -8.07 -16.04
N ASN A 151 -8.01 -8.07 -15.92
CA ASN A 151 -7.27 -8.80 -14.90
C ASN A 151 -6.54 -7.87 -13.91
N SER A 152 -7.08 -6.66 -13.68
CA SER A 152 -6.47 -5.63 -12.84
C SER A 152 -6.22 -6.06 -11.39
N ALA A 153 -7.07 -6.93 -10.83
CA ALA A 153 -6.88 -7.50 -9.49
C ALA A 153 -5.64 -8.40 -9.40
N GLN A 154 -5.37 -9.18 -10.46
CA GLN A 154 -4.16 -10.00 -10.55
C GLN A 154 -2.94 -9.14 -10.82
N LEU A 155 -3.06 -8.13 -11.69
CA LEU A 155 -1.99 -7.17 -11.91
C LEU A 155 -1.61 -6.47 -10.60
N PHE A 156 -2.60 -6.03 -9.81
CA PHE A 156 -2.34 -5.44 -8.49
C PHE A 156 -1.51 -6.36 -7.62
N ARG A 157 -1.89 -7.64 -7.50
CA ARG A 157 -1.14 -8.62 -6.70
C ARG A 157 0.27 -8.85 -7.24
N PHE A 158 0.43 -8.87 -8.56
CA PHE A 158 1.73 -9.04 -9.19
C PHE A 158 2.64 -7.83 -8.93
N VAL A 159 2.15 -6.62 -9.14
CA VAL A 159 2.88 -5.37 -8.87
C VAL A 159 3.18 -5.24 -7.38
N HIS A 160 2.20 -5.50 -6.51
CA HIS A 160 2.36 -5.45 -5.05
C HIS A 160 3.44 -6.42 -4.57
N LEU A 161 3.43 -7.66 -5.06
CA LEU A 161 4.44 -8.65 -4.71
C LEU A 161 5.83 -8.28 -5.24
N SER A 162 5.91 -7.57 -6.37
CA SER A 162 7.16 -7.15 -7.02
C SER A 162 7.67 -5.78 -6.54
N ALA A 163 6.86 -5.04 -5.77
CA ALA A 163 7.25 -3.76 -5.18
C ALA A 163 8.26 -3.93 -4.03
N GLN A 164 8.44 -5.15 -3.52
CA GLN A 164 9.49 -5.48 -2.54
C GLN A 164 10.91 -5.20 -3.06
N GLU A 165 11.12 -5.32 -4.38
CA GLU A 165 12.38 -4.98 -5.05
C GLU A 165 12.59 -3.47 -5.20
N ARG A 166 11.55 -2.66 -4.99
CA ARG A 166 11.58 -1.19 -5.11
C ARG A 166 12.09 -0.70 -6.47
N ASP A 167 11.83 -1.44 -7.55
CA ASP A 167 12.22 -1.06 -8.90
C ASP A 167 11.35 0.09 -9.42
N VAL A 168 11.88 1.32 -9.36
CA VAL A 168 11.17 2.55 -9.73
C VAL A 168 10.66 2.57 -11.17
N ARG A 169 11.16 1.68 -12.05
CA ARG A 169 10.65 1.53 -13.42
C ARG A 169 9.21 1.03 -13.47
N LEU A 170 8.66 0.52 -12.37
CA LEU A 170 7.25 0.15 -12.26
C LEU A 170 6.31 1.33 -11.98
N LEU A 171 6.82 2.48 -11.50
CA LEU A 171 5.97 3.63 -11.15
C LEU A 171 5.11 4.12 -12.33
N PRO A 172 5.60 4.20 -13.58
CA PRO A 172 4.76 4.56 -14.74
C PRO A 172 3.61 3.57 -15.01
N LEU A 173 3.82 2.27 -14.76
CA LEU A 173 2.75 1.28 -14.86
C LEU A 173 1.71 1.52 -13.75
N ILE A 174 2.18 1.82 -12.53
CA ILE A 174 1.30 2.11 -11.39
C ILE A 174 0.45 3.35 -11.67
N ASP A 175 1.07 4.39 -12.22
CA ASP A 175 0.43 5.63 -12.64
C ASP A 175 -0.71 5.39 -13.63
N LYS A 176 -0.41 4.65 -14.70
CA LYS A 176 -1.34 4.45 -15.82
C LYS A 176 -2.52 3.56 -15.42
N VAL A 177 -2.28 2.49 -14.66
CA VAL A 177 -3.33 1.50 -14.35
C VAL A 177 -4.08 1.81 -13.06
N PHE A 178 -3.39 2.18 -11.98
CA PHE A 178 -4.01 2.27 -10.65
C PHE A 178 -4.27 3.70 -10.20
N LEU A 179 -3.31 4.60 -10.39
CA LEU A 179 -3.49 6.00 -9.97
C LEU A 179 -4.56 6.69 -10.81
N ARG A 180 -4.47 6.59 -12.14
CA ARG A 180 -5.44 7.16 -13.09
C ARG A 180 -6.63 6.25 -13.38
N GLY A 181 -6.52 4.96 -13.06
CA GLY A 181 -7.61 4.01 -13.21
C GLY A 181 -8.50 3.90 -11.98
N LYS A 182 -9.59 3.15 -12.16
CA LYS A 182 -10.60 2.83 -11.13
C LYS A 182 -10.52 1.36 -10.78
N VAL A 183 -9.45 0.98 -10.09
CA VAL A 183 -9.19 -0.41 -9.73
C VAL A 183 -9.51 -0.62 -8.27
N THR A 184 -10.43 -1.53 -7.98
CA THR A 184 -10.69 -2.07 -6.65
C THR A 184 -10.32 -3.55 -6.62
N VAL A 185 -9.90 -4.04 -5.45
CA VAL A 185 -9.43 -5.43 -5.31
C VAL A 185 -10.11 -6.09 -4.13
N PHE A 186 -10.88 -7.13 -4.42
CA PHE A 186 -11.42 -7.99 -3.37
C PHE A 186 -10.35 -8.98 -2.88
N ILE A 187 -10.19 -9.05 -1.56
CA ILE A 187 -9.30 -9.96 -0.83
C ILE A 187 -10.16 -10.97 -0.05
N PRO A 188 -10.44 -12.14 -0.64
CA PRO A 188 -11.38 -13.10 -0.07
C PRO A 188 -10.99 -13.59 1.32
N GLN A 189 -9.69 -13.72 1.62
CA GLN A 189 -9.20 -14.22 2.91
C GLN A 189 -9.61 -13.33 4.10
N HIS A 190 -9.96 -12.07 3.82
CA HIS A 190 -10.34 -11.09 4.84
C HIS A 190 -11.78 -10.58 4.65
N GLY A 191 -12.51 -11.04 3.63
CA GLY A 191 -13.80 -10.47 3.26
C GLY A 191 -13.73 -8.96 3.00
N PHE A 192 -12.57 -8.45 2.56
CA PHE A 192 -12.25 -7.04 2.49
C PHE A 192 -12.04 -6.60 1.04
N THR A 193 -12.63 -5.47 0.66
CA THR A 193 -12.37 -4.83 -0.64
C THR A 193 -11.43 -3.66 -0.42
N VAL A 194 -10.27 -3.70 -1.08
CA VAL A 194 -9.35 -2.57 -1.18
C VAL A 194 -9.93 -1.60 -2.20
N ASP A 195 -10.27 -0.39 -1.75
CA ASP A 195 -10.75 0.69 -2.62
C ASP A 195 -9.63 1.26 -3.51
N GLU A 196 -10.00 2.15 -4.43
CA GLU A 196 -9.09 2.73 -5.43
C GLU A 196 -7.90 3.49 -4.83
N THR A 197 -8.14 4.22 -3.74
CA THR A 197 -7.09 4.99 -3.05
C THR A 197 -6.21 4.03 -2.25
N SER A 198 -6.80 3.10 -1.50
CA SER A 198 -6.06 2.10 -0.74
C SER A 198 -5.17 1.21 -1.62
N VAL A 199 -5.61 0.86 -2.83
CA VAL A 199 -4.77 0.16 -3.82
C VAL A 199 -3.49 0.95 -4.08
N CYS A 200 -3.60 2.25 -4.33
CA CYS A 200 -2.44 3.10 -4.58
C CYS A 200 -1.57 3.26 -3.34
N VAL A 201 -2.16 3.37 -2.15
CA VAL A 201 -1.44 3.41 -0.87
C VAL A 201 -0.56 2.19 -0.69
N PHE A 202 -1.09 0.97 -0.91
CA PHE A 202 -0.29 -0.27 -0.81
C PHE A 202 0.80 -0.39 -1.88
N LEU A 203 0.59 0.17 -3.07
CA LEU A 203 1.58 0.12 -4.15
C LEU A 203 2.71 1.14 -3.92
N TYR A 204 2.37 2.42 -3.73
CA TYR A 204 3.37 3.48 -3.54
C TYR A 204 4.09 3.39 -2.20
N GLY A 205 3.40 2.96 -1.14
CA GLY A 205 3.97 2.89 0.21
C GLY A 205 5.21 1.99 0.31
N GLN A 206 5.28 0.92 -0.50
CA GLN A 206 6.44 0.02 -0.53
C GLN A 206 7.72 0.65 -1.11
N TYR A 207 7.59 1.69 -1.93
CA TYR A 207 8.73 2.43 -2.51
C TYR A 207 9.30 3.48 -1.54
N GLY A 208 8.66 3.69 -0.38
CA GLY A 208 9.12 4.66 0.63
C GLY A 208 9.36 6.05 0.03
N ARG A 209 10.54 6.61 0.30
CA ARG A 209 10.96 7.94 -0.21
C ARG A 209 10.89 8.07 -1.74
N ALA A 210 11.18 7.02 -2.49
CA ALA A 210 11.12 7.07 -3.95
C ALA A 210 9.67 7.20 -4.45
N GLY A 211 8.75 6.47 -3.82
CA GLY A 211 7.31 6.59 -4.09
C GLY A 211 6.76 7.96 -3.72
N GLU A 212 7.14 8.48 -2.54
CA GLU A 212 6.78 9.83 -2.11
C GLU A 212 7.30 10.91 -3.09
N ALA A 213 8.57 10.85 -3.47
CA ALA A 213 9.16 11.83 -4.39
C ALA A 213 8.47 11.83 -5.77
N HIS A 214 8.09 10.64 -6.26
CA HIS A 214 7.30 10.48 -7.48
C HIS A 214 5.91 11.10 -7.36
N LEU A 215 5.17 10.76 -6.31
CA LEU A 215 3.84 11.32 -6.03
C LEU A 215 3.88 12.84 -5.91
N ARG A 216 4.87 13.38 -5.20
CA ARG A 216 5.07 14.82 -5.05
C ARG A 216 5.22 15.53 -6.40
N ALA A 217 5.93 14.93 -7.36
CA ALA A 217 6.08 15.49 -8.71
C ALA A 217 4.76 15.51 -9.50
N LEU A 218 3.80 14.67 -9.13
CA LEU A 218 2.48 14.57 -9.77
C LEU A 218 1.43 15.53 -9.19
N LEU A 219 1.74 16.26 -8.11
CA LEU A 219 0.80 17.20 -7.48
C LEU A 219 0.35 18.35 -8.41
N GLY A 220 1.13 18.65 -9.46
CA GLY A 220 0.75 19.64 -10.47
C GLY A 220 -0.29 19.15 -11.50
N ASP A 221 -0.58 17.85 -11.55
CA ASP A 221 -1.60 17.28 -12.43
C ASP A 221 -2.98 17.36 -11.76
N ALA A 222 -3.77 18.37 -12.15
CA ALA A 222 -5.09 18.64 -11.57
C ALA A 222 -6.06 17.44 -11.66
N GLY A 223 -5.88 16.54 -12.64
CA GLY A 223 -6.73 15.37 -12.80
C GLY A 223 -6.54 14.29 -11.72
N ILE A 224 -5.42 14.33 -11.00
CA ILE A 224 -5.07 13.33 -9.97
C ILE A 224 -4.59 13.94 -8.65
N ALA A 225 -4.43 15.26 -8.56
CA ALA A 225 -3.87 15.93 -7.38
C ALA A 225 -4.56 15.52 -6.06
N ASN A 226 -5.89 15.42 -6.04
CA ASN A 226 -6.63 15.02 -4.84
C ASN A 226 -6.32 13.58 -4.42
N LYS A 227 -6.26 12.64 -5.37
CA LYS A 227 -5.88 11.25 -5.10
C LYS A 227 -4.42 11.14 -4.65
N VAL A 228 -3.52 11.94 -5.25
CA VAL A 228 -2.11 12.02 -4.83
C VAL A 228 -2.00 12.53 -3.39
N LEU A 229 -2.74 13.59 -3.03
CA LEU A 229 -2.79 14.10 -1.64
C LEU A 229 -3.32 13.05 -0.68
N GLU A 230 -4.38 12.33 -1.04
CA GLU A 230 -4.90 11.21 -0.23
C GLU A 230 -3.84 10.14 0.00
N ILE A 231 -3.10 9.74 -1.04
CA ILE A 231 -2.03 8.75 -0.90
C ILE A 231 -0.90 9.28 -0.01
N LEU A 232 -0.51 10.55 -0.18
CA LEU A 232 0.55 11.19 0.63
C LEU A 232 0.18 11.32 2.11
N ILE A 233 -1.11 11.40 2.47
CA ILE A 233 -1.54 11.32 3.88
C ILE A 233 -1.07 9.99 4.51
N TRP A 234 -1.05 8.90 3.75
CA TRP A 234 -0.62 7.59 4.23
C TRP A 234 0.88 7.34 4.12
N THR A 235 1.49 7.76 3.00
CA THR A 235 2.86 7.37 2.64
C THR A 235 3.88 8.50 2.84
N GLY A 236 3.43 9.74 2.88
CA GLY A 236 4.30 10.91 2.82
C GLY A 236 5.02 11.23 4.12
N SER A 237 5.80 12.30 4.05
CA SER A 237 6.64 12.82 5.12
C SER A 237 6.82 14.34 4.95
N PRO A 238 7.58 15.02 5.83
CA PRO A 238 7.86 16.44 5.72
C PRO A 238 8.50 16.83 4.38
N ASP A 239 9.15 15.89 3.68
CA ASP A 239 9.75 16.12 2.37
C ASP A 239 8.74 16.60 1.32
N SER A 240 7.44 16.32 1.49
CA SER A 240 6.37 16.79 0.60
C SER A 240 5.71 18.10 1.04
N VAL A 241 6.04 18.64 2.21
CA VAL A 241 5.44 19.89 2.74
C VAL A 241 5.59 21.06 1.77
N PRO A 242 6.77 21.35 1.18
CA PRO A 242 6.90 22.51 0.29
C PRO A 242 5.96 22.45 -0.92
N ALA A 243 5.80 21.28 -1.53
CA ALA A 243 4.92 21.10 -2.68
C ALA A 243 3.43 21.17 -2.30
N VAL A 244 3.04 20.58 -1.17
CA VAL A 244 1.65 20.62 -0.69
C VAL A 244 1.27 22.01 -0.19
N ALA A 245 2.18 22.73 0.47
CA ALA A 245 1.95 24.11 0.89
C ALA A 245 1.78 25.05 -0.32
N ALA A 246 2.53 24.84 -1.40
CA ALA A 246 2.35 25.59 -2.64
C ALA A 246 0.94 25.39 -3.23
N LEU A 247 0.39 24.17 -3.17
CA LEU A 247 -0.98 23.90 -3.63
C LEU A 247 -2.04 24.70 -2.86
N LEU A 248 -1.86 24.94 -1.56
CA LEU A 248 -2.78 25.76 -0.77
C LEU A 248 -2.84 27.21 -1.30
N GLN A 249 -1.72 27.72 -1.83
CA GLN A 249 -1.64 29.09 -2.35
C GLN A 249 -2.21 29.21 -3.76
N THR A 250 -2.10 28.16 -4.57
CA THR A 250 -2.49 28.20 -5.98
C THR A 250 -3.88 27.66 -6.26
N ASN A 251 -4.39 26.74 -5.43
CA ASN A 251 -5.66 26.07 -5.67
C ASN A 251 -6.73 26.53 -4.67
N ARG A 252 -7.86 27.00 -5.20
CA ARG A 252 -9.00 27.53 -4.42
C ARG A 252 -10.12 26.50 -4.22
N ASP A 253 -9.95 25.30 -4.77
CA ASP A 253 -10.91 24.22 -4.59
C ASP A 253 -10.94 23.73 -3.14
N ALA A 254 -12.15 23.65 -2.57
CA ALA A 254 -12.36 23.29 -1.17
C ALA A 254 -11.91 21.83 -0.87
N ASP A 255 -12.07 20.94 -1.84
CA ASP A 255 -11.74 19.53 -1.72
C ASP A 255 -10.21 19.31 -1.67
N THR A 256 -9.50 20.00 -2.56
CA THR A 256 -8.04 20.09 -2.58
C THR A 256 -7.51 20.70 -1.29
N PHE A 257 -8.09 21.83 -0.86
CA PHE A 257 -7.68 22.51 0.38
C PHE A 257 -7.80 21.59 1.60
N SER A 258 -8.93 20.89 1.75
CA SER A 258 -9.16 19.97 2.87
C SER A 258 -8.14 18.82 2.91
N ARG A 259 -7.78 18.25 1.75
CA ARG A 259 -6.79 17.18 1.65
C ARG A 259 -5.36 17.67 1.90
N ALA A 260 -4.99 18.81 1.34
CA ALA A 260 -3.69 19.42 1.56
C ALA A 260 -3.49 19.77 3.05
N LEU A 261 -4.52 20.36 3.67
CA LEU A 261 -4.55 20.61 5.10
C LEU A 261 -4.40 19.32 5.92
N SER A 262 -5.15 18.27 5.56
CA SER A 262 -5.07 16.96 6.22
C SER A 262 -3.67 16.35 6.14
N PHE A 263 -3.00 16.46 4.98
CA PHE A 263 -1.61 16.04 4.82
C PHE A 263 -0.67 16.82 5.75
N LEU A 264 -0.76 18.16 5.76
CA LEU A 264 0.15 19.01 6.53
C LEU A 264 0.04 18.73 8.04
N LEU A 265 -1.17 18.41 8.53
CA LEU A 265 -1.41 18.06 9.94
C LEU A 265 -0.90 16.67 10.31
N ARG A 266 -1.14 15.67 9.45
CA ARG A 266 -0.89 14.25 9.78
C ARG A 266 0.51 13.79 9.44
N SER A 267 1.06 14.28 8.34
CA SER A 267 2.32 13.78 7.77
C SER A 267 3.41 14.83 7.67
N GLY A 268 3.04 16.12 7.76
CA GLY A 268 3.95 17.26 7.64
C GLY A 268 4.81 17.55 8.87
N GLY A 269 4.50 17.03 10.05
CA GLY A 269 5.27 17.32 11.26
C GLY A 269 5.26 18.81 11.64
N PRO A 270 6.31 19.28 12.35
CA PRO A 270 6.48 20.70 12.65
C PRO A 270 6.50 21.59 11.39
N GLN A 271 7.10 21.12 10.29
CA GLN A 271 7.15 21.87 9.03
C GLN A 271 5.75 22.09 8.46
N GLY A 272 4.88 21.09 8.53
CA GLY A 272 3.48 21.19 8.10
C GLY A 272 2.69 22.19 8.95
N ARG A 273 2.85 22.14 10.27
CA ARG A 273 2.27 23.14 11.19
C ARG A 273 2.75 24.55 10.87
N ASP A 274 4.05 24.74 10.68
CA ASP A 274 4.64 26.04 10.43
C ASP A 274 4.19 26.59 9.06
N ALA A 275 4.09 25.74 8.04
CA ALA A 275 3.52 26.11 6.74
C ALA A 275 2.06 26.56 6.85
N LEU A 276 1.25 25.89 7.69
CA LEU A 276 -0.12 26.31 7.96
C LEU A 276 -0.17 27.62 8.73
N LEU A 277 0.65 27.82 9.76
CA LEU A 277 0.68 29.09 10.50
C LEU A 277 1.12 30.27 9.63
N ALA A 278 1.95 30.04 8.62
CA ALA A 278 2.39 31.03 7.64
C ALA A 278 1.38 31.26 6.49
N PHE A 279 0.34 30.44 6.37
CA PHE A 279 -0.64 30.54 5.30
C PHE A 279 -1.55 31.77 5.49
N ASP A 280 -1.79 32.52 4.40
CA ASP A 280 -2.70 33.68 4.39
C ASP A 280 -4.16 33.24 4.13
N PRO A 281 -5.05 33.25 5.15
CA PRO A 281 -6.42 32.80 4.99
C PRO A 281 -7.32 33.78 4.24
N ARG A 282 -6.83 34.98 3.88
CA ARG A 282 -7.65 36.00 3.19
C ARG A 282 -8.16 35.52 1.83
N GLN A 283 -7.48 34.55 1.23
CA GLN A 283 -7.87 33.95 -0.04
C GLN A 283 -8.92 32.83 0.10
N LEU A 284 -9.22 32.40 1.33
CA LEU A 284 -10.25 31.41 1.59
C LEU A 284 -11.62 32.07 1.76
N GLU A 285 -12.65 31.40 1.27
CA GLU A 285 -14.05 31.80 1.44
C GLU A 285 -14.87 30.63 1.98
N GLY A 286 -16.03 30.92 2.59
CA GLY A 286 -16.98 29.90 3.04
C GLY A 286 -16.43 28.89 4.07
N LYS A 287 -16.75 27.61 3.86
CA LYS A 287 -16.43 26.51 4.80
C LYS A 287 -14.91 26.31 5.01
N PRO A 288 -14.04 26.31 3.97
CA PRO A 288 -12.59 26.22 4.17
C PRO A 288 -12.04 27.27 5.13
N ARG A 289 -12.47 28.53 5.00
CA ARG A 289 -12.03 29.61 5.89
C ARG A 289 -12.46 29.36 7.34
N GLN A 290 -13.74 29.05 7.54
CA GLN A 290 -14.29 28.76 8.87
C GLN A 290 -13.55 27.59 9.54
N PHE A 291 -13.27 26.53 8.78
CA PHE A 291 -12.53 25.39 9.29
C PHE A 291 -11.09 25.76 9.67
N TYR A 292 -10.39 26.50 8.81
CA TYR A 292 -9.03 26.97 9.11
C TYR A 292 -8.96 27.86 10.35
N GLU A 293 -9.89 28.81 10.49
CA GLU A 293 -10.00 29.68 11.67
C GLU A 293 -10.26 28.88 12.96
N GLN A 294 -11.04 27.79 12.89
CA GLN A 294 -11.31 26.91 14.03
C GLN A 294 -10.09 26.11 14.51
N ILE A 295 -9.22 25.67 13.59
CA ILE A 295 -8.06 24.84 13.95
C ILE A 295 -6.85 25.67 14.36
N GLN A 296 -6.78 26.96 14.02
CA GLN A 296 -5.61 27.80 14.26
C GLN A 296 -5.12 27.79 15.73
N PRO A 297 -5.99 27.86 16.77
CA PRO A 297 -5.54 27.75 18.15
C PRO A 297 -4.82 26.43 18.44
N GLN A 298 -5.37 25.31 17.92
CA GLN A 298 -4.81 23.98 18.10
C GLN A 298 -3.45 23.85 17.40
N LEU A 299 -3.26 24.48 16.23
CA LEU A 299 -1.97 24.51 15.55
C LEU A 299 -0.89 25.14 16.43
N ARG A 300 -1.21 26.24 17.12
CA ARG A 300 -0.26 26.94 17.99
C ARG A 300 0.07 26.16 19.25
N GLU A 301 -0.89 25.38 19.76
CA GLU A 301 -0.75 24.56 20.96
C GLU A 301 -0.10 23.19 20.68
N THR A 302 0.01 22.80 19.41
CA THR A 302 0.56 21.49 19.02
C THR A 302 2.03 21.37 19.44
N SER A 303 2.28 20.41 20.33
CA SER A 303 3.58 20.08 20.91
C SER A 303 3.75 18.57 21.06
N PHE A 304 4.96 18.12 21.42
CA PHE A 304 5.19 16.72 21.74
C PHE A 304 4.28 16.22 22.87
N ALA A 305 4.09 17.03 23.93
CA ALA A 305 3.26 16.66 25.07
C ALA A 305 1.81 16.40 24.65
N THR A 306 1.21 17.32 23.89
CA THR A 306 -0.19 17.19 23.43
C THR A 306 -0.38 16.00 22.49
N LEU A 307 0.59 15.70 21.62
CA LEU A 307 0.52 14.57 20.70
C LEU A 307 0.79 13.23 21.40
N ARG A 308 1.63 13.22 22.43
CA ARG A 308 1.85 12.04 23.28
C ARG A 308 0.57 11.66 24.04
N GLU A 309 -0.14 12.64 24.60
CA GLU A 309 -1.43 12.39 25.27
C GLU A 309 -2.44 11.73 24.32
N GLN A 310 -2.44 12.12 23.04
CA GLN A 310 -3.28 11.46 22.03
C GLN A 310 -2.87 10.00 21.81
N LEU A 311 -1.57 9.67 21.85
CA LEU A 311 -1.09 8.29 21.75
C LEU A 311 -1.52 7.45 22.97
N ASP A 312 -1.56 8.05 24.16
CA ASP A 312 -2.01 7.36 25.39
C ASP A 312 -3.50 6.97 25.33
N GLU A 313 -4.32 7.74 24.60
CA GLU A 313 -5.75 7.46 24.40
C GLU A 313 -6.01 6.35 23.36
N LEU A 314 -5.00 5.93 22.59
CA LEU A 314 -5.18 4.90 21.57
C LEU A 314 -5.31 3.51 22.20
N PRO A 315 -6.28 2.69 21.75
CA PRO A 315 -6.48 1.37 22.32
C PRO A 315 -5.30 0.44 22.00
N VAL A 316 -4.78 -0.24 23.01
CA VAL A 316 -3.82 -1.34 22.84
C VAL A 316 -4.58 -2.54 22.28
N ALA A 317 -4.19 -3.05 21.12
CA ALA A 317 -4.72 -4.31 20.62
C ALA A 317 -4.35 -5.44 21.60
N PRO A 318 -5.33 -6.14 22.21
CA PRO A 318 -5.03 -7.26 23.10
C PRO A 318 -4.38 -8.38 22.30
N SER A 319 -3.33 -9.02 22.84
CA SER A 319 -2.87 -10.28 22.24
C SER A 319 -3.97 -11.34 22.31
N ALA A 320 -3.96 -12.25 21.34
CA ALA A 320 -4.85 -13.41 21.32
C ALA A 320 -4.75 -14.18 22.66
N GLY A 321 -5.73 -14.00 23.55
CA GLY A 321 -5.84 -14.67 24.85
C GLY A 321 -5.34 -13.89 26.08
N GLY A 322 -4.87 -12.65 25.95
CA GLY A 322 -4.35 -11.84 27.06
C GLY A 322 -5.24 -10.65 27.44
N LYS A 323 -5.36 -10.34 28.74
CA LYS A 323 -5.84 -9.03 29.19
C LYS A 323 -4.80 -7.97 28.83
N ALA A 324 -5.23 -6.85 28.25
CA ALA A 324 -4.35 -5.70 28.02
C ALA A 324 -3.70 -5.27 29.34
N GLN A 325 -2.37 -5.35 29.42
CA GLN A 325 -1.60 -4.88 30.58
C GLN A 325 -1.26 -3.42 30.35
N ASN A 326 -2.09 -2.51 30.88
CA ASN A 326 -1.93 -1.05 30.74
C ASN A 326 -0.79 -0.46 31.59
N SER A 327 0.09 -1.28 32.18
CA SER A 327 1.15 -0.80 33.07
C SER A 327 2.29 -1.80 33.11
N ARG A 328 3.19 -1.75 32.13
CA ARG A 328 4.50 -2.38 32.25
C ARG A 328 5.52 -1.32 32.71
N PRO A 329 6.51 -1.70 33.54
CA PRO A 329 7.67 -0.84 33.77
C PRO A 329 8.25 -0.41 32.42
N GLY A 330 8.61 0.86 32.29
CA GLY A 330 9.21 1.39 31.07
C GLY A 330 10.38 0.52 30.62
N LEU A 331 10.38 0.13 29.35
CA LEU A 331 11.45 -0.68 28.77
C LEU A 331 12.74 0.14 28.73
N ASP A 332 13.86 -0.50 29.05
CA ASP A 332 15.18 0.07 28.79
C ASP A 332 15.46 0.13 27.27
N ASP A 333 16.55 0.80 26.88
CA ASP A 333 16.91 0.97 25.46
C ASP A 333 17.06 -0.37 24.72
N ALA A 334 17.60 -1.40 25.39
CA ALA A 334 17.77 -2.72 24.81
C ALA A 334 16.41 -3.41 24.58
N GLY A 335 15.53 -3.38 25.58
CA GLY A 335 14.16 -3.88 25.50
C GLY A 335 13.34 -3.15 24.43
N MET A 336 13.46 -1.83 24.33
CA MET A 336 12.77 -1.04 23.32
C MET A 336 13.25 -1.39 21.90
N ARG A 337 14.56 -1.57 21.68
CA ARG A 337 15.10 -2.03 20.39
C ARG A 337 14.58 -3.41 20.02
N LEU A 338 14.50 -4.33 20.98
CA LEU A 338 13.93 -5.66 20.77
C LEU A 338 12.46 -5.57 20.35
N ARG A 339 11.65 -4.75 21.04
CA ARG A 339 10.23 -4.53 20.68
C ARG A 339 10.07 -3.93 19.29
N LEU A 340 10.85 -2.92 18.93
CA LEU A 340 10.81 -2.35 17.57
C LEU A 340 11.15 -3.40 16.52
N ASN A 341 12.10 -4.28 16.80
CA ASN A 341 12.42 -5.38 15.91
C ASN A 341 11.27 -6.41 15.82
N GLU A 342 10.63 -6.74 16.95
CA GLU A 342 9.44 -7.61 16.95
C GLU A 342 8.31 -7.02 16.10
N VAL A 343 8.01 -5.72 16.25
CA VAL A 343 7.00 -5.04 15.42
C VAL A 343 7.38 -5.13 13.94
N TYR A 344 8.65 -4.91 13.60
CA TYR A 344 9.13 -5.02 12.22
C TYR A 344 8.99 -6.45 11.65
N GLU A 345 9.41 -7.48 12.40
CA GLU A 345 9.32 -8.88 11.99
C GLU A 345 7.86 -9.35 11.86
N HIS A 346 6.95 -8.82 12.68
CA HIS A 346 5.50 -9.02 12.56
C HIS A 346 4.83 -8.05 11.57
N TYR A 347 5.59 -7.50 10.61
CA TYR A 347 5.07 -6.68 9.52
C TYR A 347 4.27 -5.46 10.00
N GLY A 348 4.81 -4.82 11.04
CA GLY A 348 4.32 -3.58 11.63
C GLY A 348 3.08 -3.69 12.49
N ARG A 349 2.75 -4.89 12.97
CA ARG A 349 1.71 -5.10 13.96
C ARG A 349 2.16 -4.61 15.33
N TYR A 350 1.36 -3.74 15.96
CA TYR A 350 1.62 -3.20 17.30
C TYR A 350 1.05 -4.10 18.43
N GLU A 351 1.03 -5.42 18.24
CA GLU A 351 0.50 -6.36 19.24
C GLU A 351 1.26 -6.21 20.58
N ASN A 352 0.55 -5.77 21.64
CA ASN A 352 1.11 -5.50 22.97
C ASN A 352 2.20 -4.43 23.05
N VAL A 353 2.26 -3.54 22.07
CA VAL A 353 3.21 -2.42 22.08
C VAL A 353 2.41 -1.13 22.14
N GLN A 354 2.51 -0.40 23.24
CA GLN A 354 1.85 0.89 23.36
C GLN A 354 2.69 1.96 22.65
N PRO A 355 2.16 2.67 21.63
CA PRO A 355 2.91 3.67 20.87
C PRO A 355 3.52 4.78 21.73
N ALA A 356 2.82 5.17 22.80
CA ALA A 356 3.31 6.16 23.74
C ALA A 356 4.60 5.73 24.46
N GLU A 357 4.78 4.43 24.75
CA GLU A 357 6.01 3.90 25.35
C GLU A 357 7.21 4.09 24.41
N ILE A 358 7.00 3.89 23.10
CA ILE A 358 8.02 4.16 22.08
C ILE A 358 8.35 5.66 22.06
N ALA A 359 7.34 6.52 22.05
CA ALA A 359 7.52 7.96 21.98
C ALA A 359 8.34 8.51 23.17
N THR A 360 8.12 7.97 24.37
CA THR A 360 8.81 8.36 25.61
C THR A 360 10.12 7.62 25.88
N SER A 361 10.54 6.72 24.98
CA SER A 361 11.79 5.99 25.17
C SER A 361 13.02 6.90 25.15
N THR A 362 14.07 6.50 25.86
CA THR A 362 15.36 7.22 25.96
C THR A 362 16.23 7.11 24.70
N LEU A 363 15.86 6.23 23.75
CA LEU A 363 16.52 6.11 22.46
C LEU A 363 16.48 7.42 21.67
N PRO A 364 17.52 7.80 20.89
CA PRO A 364 17.54 9.04 20.12
C PRO A 364 16.35 9.21 19.16
N GLY A 365 15.84 10.43 19.01
CA GLY A 365 14.64 10.71 18.20
C GLY A 365 14.78 10.29 16.74
N ASP A 366 15.91 10.61 16.12
CA ASP A 366 16.21 10.22 14.72
C ASP A 366 16.28 8.70 14.54
N PHE A 367 16.79 7.98 15.54
CA PHE A 367 16.80 6.52 15.51
C PHE A 367 15.36 5.99 15.49
N LEU A 368 14.50 6.49 16.38
CA LEU A 368 13.09 6.08 16.44
C LEU A 368 12.35 6.41 15.15
N ILE A 369 12.50 7.63 14.62
CA ILE A 369 11.89 8.04 13.35
C ILE A 369 12.32 7.10 12.22
N GLY A 370 13.62 6.78 12.14
CA GLY A 370 14.14 5.83 11.15
C GLY A 370 13.55 4.42 11.29
N GLN A 371 13.42 3.90 12.53
CA GLN A 371 12.83 2.58 12.76
C GLN A 371 11.32 2.55 12.45
N ILE A 372 10.56 3.53 12.92
CA ILE A 372 9.10 3.57 12.67
C ILE A 372 8.81 3.78 11.18
N ALA A 373 9.62 4.56 10.45
CA ALA A 373 9.48 4.67 9.00
C ALA A 373 9.68 3.32 8.29
N ARG A 374 10.68 2.53 8.73
CA ARG A 374 10.91 1.17 8.20
C ARG A 374 9.78 0.21 8.55
N ILE A 375 9.25 0.28 9.77
CA ILE A 375 8.07 -0.49 10.21
C ILE A 375 6.87 -0.15 9.33
N ARG A 376 6.56 1.13 9.13
CA ARG A 376 5.49 1.59 8.24
C ARG A 376 5.64 1.05 6.83
N GLU A 377 6.85 1.15 6.25
CA GLU A 377 7.15 0.62 4.92
C GLU A 377 6.91 -0.90 4.84
N ARG A 378 7.23 -1.63 5.91
CA ARG A 378 6.99 -3.08 6.03
C ARG A 378 5.50 -3.40 6.12
N SER A 379 4.69 -2.58 6.81
CA SER A 379 3.25 -2.77 6.95
C SER A 379 2.51 -2.80 5.61
N PHE A 380 2.97 -2.05 4.59
CA PHE A 380 2.36 -2.06 3.25
C PHE A 380 2.46 -3.41 2.54
N LEU A 381 3.25 -4.37 3.05
CA LEU A 381 3.29 -5.75 2.54
C LEU A 381 2.02 -6.54 2.92
N ARG A 382 1.23 -6.07 3.88
CA ARG A 382 -0.01 -6.71 4.30
C ARG A 382 -1.20 -5.99 3.68
N VAL A 383 -1.85 -6.60 2.68
CA VAL A 383 -3.03 -6.00 2.03
C VAL A 383 -4.28 -6.31 2.84
N THR A 384 -4.45 -5.66 3.98
CA THR A 384 -5.58 -5.86 4.90
C THR A 384 -6.06 -4.52 5.49
N GLY A 385 -7.32 -4.46 5.96
CA GLY A 385 -7.82 -3.30 6.69
C GLY A 385 -7.06 -3.03 8.01
N GLU A 386 -6.68 -4.10 8.72
CA GLU A 386 -5.83 -4.02 9.92
C GLU A 386 -4.48 -3.34 9.62
N ALA A 387 -3.87 -3.65 8.47
CA ALA A 387 -2.60 -3.04 8.08
C ALA A 387 -2.72 -1.54 7.88
N LEU A 388 -3.83 -1.03 7.34
CA LEU A 388 -4.07 0.41 7.23
C LEU A 388 -4.14 1.05 8.63
N SER A 389 -4.81 0.41 9.59
CA SER A 389 -4.80 0.90 10.98
C SER A 389 -3.39 0.96 11.58
N ASP A 390 -2.56 -0.06 11.35
CA ASP A 390 -1.16 -0.08 11.80
C ASP A 390 -0.28 0.98 11.10
N ILE A 391 -0.54 1.25 9.82
CA ILE A 391 0.12 2.33 9.07
C ILE A 391 -0.27 3.69 9.65
N ASP A 392 -1.55 3.89 9.98
CA ASP A 392 -2.02 5.12 10.62
C ASP A 392 -1.40 5.32 12.01
N MET A 393 -1.30 4.23 12.78
CA MET A 393 -0.58 4.21 14.06
C MET A 393 0.87 4.65 13.88
N SER A 394 1.57 4.08 12.89
CA SER A 394 2.94 4.45 12.55
C SER A 394 3.06 5.91 12.13
N ASN A 395 2.11 6.43 11.35
CA ASN A 395 2.09 7.83 10.92
C ASN A 395 1.88 8.78 12.09
N THR A 396 0.94 8.46 12.98
CA THR A 396 0.69 9.25 14.20
C THR A 396 1.93 9.28 15.08
N LEU A 397 2.55 8.12 15.31
CA LEU A 397 3.79 8.03 16.08
C LEU A 397 4.96 8.79 15.43
N LEU A 398 5.14 8.68 14.10
CA LEU A 398 6.14 9.45 13.36
C LEU A 398 5.91 10.96 13.50
N ASN A 399 4.67 11.41 13.39
CA ASN A 399 4.31 12.81 13.56
C ASN A 399 4.68 13.27 14.98
N THR A 400 4.27 12.53 16.01
CA THR A 400 4.60 12.82 17.42
C THR A 400 6.11 12.90 17.64
N LEU A 401 6.87 11.90 17.18
CA LEU A 401 8.33 11.85 17.36
C LEU A 401 9.05 13.06 16.74
N ARG A 402 8.54 13.64 15.64
CA ARG A 402 9.13 14.83 15.01
C ARG A 402 8.99 16.10 15.85
N TYR A 403 8.05 16.14 16.79
CA TYR A 403 7.95 17.24 17.77
C TYR A 403 8.86 17.03 18.98
N ARG A 404 9.55 15.89 19.09
CA ARG A 404 10.40 15.59 20.24
C ARG A 404 11.64 16.50 20.24
N PRO A 405 12.02 17.11 21.38
CA PRO A 405 13.07 18.13 21.41
C PRO A 405 14.44 17.69 20.89
N ASP A 406 14.76 16.40 20.97
CA ASP A 406 16.05 15.83 20.54
C ASP A 406 16.02 15.22 19.12
N ALA A 407 14.85 15.16 18.47
CA ALA A 407 14.70 14.74 17.07
C ALA A 407 15.03 15.88 16.09
N ALA A 408 14.79 17.13 16.50
CA ALA A 408 15.39 18.27 15.84
C ALA A 408 16.82 18.35 16.39
N GLY A 409 17.82 17.95 15.61
CA GLY A 409 19.24 18.19 15.96
C GLY A 409 19.38 19.63 16.45
N ALA A 410 19.49 19.78 17.77
CA ALA A 410 19.25 21.05 18.43
C ALA A 410 20.18 22.10 17.86
N LYS A 411 19.61 23.11 17.20
CA LYS A 411 20.16 24.45 17.37
C LYS A 411 19.14 25.27 18.15
N PRO A 412 19.58 25.86 19.28
CA PRO A 412 18.74 26.64 20.18
C PRO A 412 18.16 27.88 19.51
#